data_AF-A0A9W4X2X2-F1
#
_entry.id   AF-A0A9W4X2X2-F1
#
_cell.length_a   1.000
_cell.length_b   1.000
_cell.length_c   1.000
_cell.angle_alpha   90.00
_cell.angle_beta   90.00
_cell.angle_gamma   90.00
#
_symmetry.space_group_name_H-M   'P 1'
#
loop_
_entity.id
_entity.type
_entity.pdbx_description
1 polymer ?
#
loop_
_entity_poly.entity_id
_entity_poly.type
_entity_poly.pdbx_seq_one_letter_code
_entity_poly.pdbx_strand_id
1 'polypeptide(L)'
;LSIPTSTVNDTIKRYKETGSEIPDKCPGHLKILNQRDKWTLQHIVRNNRFASLSDITSRLISSLDTTLHNNTVRKYLYDEEFGSYVARKKPLLTQKQQKDRLKWSREKRNWGDEWKKII
;
A
#
# COMPACT_ATOMS: atom_id res chain seq x y z
N LEU A 1 -49.17 6.68 -5.56
CA LEU A 1 -47.78 6.52 -5.07
C LEU A 1 -47.59 7.45 -3.88
N SER A 2 -47.17 6.95 -2.72
CA SER A 2 -46.92 7.77 -1.51
C SER A 2 -45.53 8.43 -1.57
N ILE A 3 -45.25 9.16 -2.65
CA ILE A 3 -43.96 9.82 -2.89
C ILE A 3 -44.21 11.33 -2.95
N PRO A 4 -43.44 12.16 -2.22
CA PRO A 4 -43.57 13.61 -2.30
C PRO A 4 -43.37 14.13 -3.73
N THR A 5 -44.15 15.13 -4.12
CA THR A 5 -44.05 15.78 -5.45
C THR A 5 -42.68 16.43 -5.68
N SER A 6 -42.01 16.90 -4.63
CA SER A 6 -40.64 17.43 -4.69
C SER A 6 -39.65 16.39 -5.22
N THR A 7 -39.69 15.16 -4.72
CA THR A 7 -38.80 14.07 -5.15
C THR A 7 -39.01 13.70 -6.62
N VAL A 8 -40.27 13.74 -7.09
CA VAL A 8 -40.59 13.52 -8.51
C VAL A 8 -39.99 14.63 -9.37
N ASN A 9 -40.18 15.89 -8.97
CA ASN A 9 -39.63 17.05 -9.70
C ASN A 9 -38.10 17.05 -9.71
N ASP A 10 -37.45 16.72 -8.60
CA ASP A 10 -35.99 16.61 -8.51
C ASP A 10 -35.45 15.52 -9.44
N THR A 11 -36.16 14.40 -9.55
CA THR A 11 -35.78 13.29 -10.44
C THR A 11 -35.96 13.68 -11.90
N ILE A 12 -37.06 14.34 -12.26
CA ILE A 12 -37.28 14.88 -13.62
C ILE A 12 -36.20 15.90 -13.98
N LYS A 13 -35.86 16.81 -13.05
CA LYS A 13 -34.82 17.81 -13.24
C LYS A 13 -33.46 17.14 -13.50
N ARG A 14 -33.04 16.20 -12.64
CA ARG A 14 -31.80 15.43 -12.84
C ARG A 14 -31.76 14.70 -14.18
N TYR A 15 -32.86 14.06 -14.57
CA TYR A 15 -32.92 13.35 -15.84
C TYR A 15 -32.73 14.31 -17.04
N LYS A 16 -33.32 15.52 -16.98
CA LYS A 16 -33.13 16.54 -18.03
C LYS A 16 -31.71 17.09 -18.10
N GLU A 17 -31.00 17.17 -16.97
CA GLU A 17 -29.65 17.74 -16.87
C GLU A 17 -28.55 16.70 -17.18
N THR A 18 -28.63 15.52 -16.56
CA THR A 18 -27.58 14.49 -16.59
C THR A 18 -27.95 13.30 -17.48
N GLY A 19 -29.22 13.15 -17.87
CA GLY A 19 -29.71 11.98 -18.60
C GLY A 19 -29.93 10.72 -17.73
N SER A 20 -29.74 10.84 -16.41
CA SER A 20 -29.89 9.76 -15.44
C SER A 20 -30.89 10.15 -14.35
N GLU A 21 -31.78 9.23 -14.00
CA GLU A 21 -32.67 9.32 -12.85
C GLU A 21 -31.96 9.00 -11.52
N ILE A 22 -30.86 8.27 -11.60
CA ILE A 22 -30.02 7.90 -10.46
C ILE A 22 -29.12 9.10 -10.13
N PRO A 23 -29.13 9.58 -8.88
CA PRO A 23 -28.23 10.63 -8.44
C PRO A 23 -26.77 10.16 -8.49
N ASP A 24 -25.88 11.08 -8.86
CA ASP A 24 -24.45 10.82 -8.85
C ASP A 24 -23.94 10.52 -7.44
N LYS A 25 -22.85 9.74 -7.38
CA LYS A 25 -22.19 9.44 -6.12
C LYS A 25 -21.67 10.73 -5.50
N CYS A 26 -22.12 11.03 -4.28
CA CYS A 26 -21.59 12.17 -3.53
C CYS A 26 -20.06 12.05 -3.35
N PRO A 27 -19.29 13.11 -3.67
CA PRO A 27 -17.87 13.13 -3.35
C PRO A 27 -17.75 13.09 -1.81
N GLY A 28 -17.15 12.01 -1.31
CA GLY A 28 -16.95 11.85 0.13
C GLY A 28 -16.00 12.90 0.71
N HIS A 29 -15.69 12.77 2.01
CA HIS A 29 -14.73 13.66 2.66
C HIS A 29 -13.35 13.59 2.00
N LEU A 30 -12.69 14.74 1.87
CA LEU A 30 -11.34 14.83 1.32
C LEU A 30 -10.34 14.07 2.21
N LYS A 31 -9.35 13.42 1.59
CA LYS A 31 -8.28 12.75 2.33
C LYS A 31 -7.34 13.80 2.94
N ILE A 32 -6.86 13.54 4.16
CA ILE A 32 -5.92 14.42 4.86
C ILE A 32 -4.56 14.50 4.15
N LEU A 33 -4.09 13.37 3.60
CA LEU A 33 -2.80 13.32 2.90
C LEU A 33 -2.98 13.51 1.40
N ASN A 34 -2.21 14.43 0.84
CA ASN A 34 -2.08 14.61 -0.60
C ASN A 34 -1.15 13.55 -1.20
N GLN A 35 -1.08 13.52 -2.54
CA GLN A 35 -0.22 12.55 -3.24
C GLN A 35 1.26 12.70 -2.89
N ARG A 36 1.73 13.94 -2.70
CA ARG A 36 3.11 14.22 -2.29
C ARG A 36 3.41 13.71 -0.88
N ASP A 37 2.46 13.86 0.02
CA ASP A 37 2.59 13.42 1.41
C ASP A 37 2.67 11.89 1.51
N LYS A 38 1.90 11.20 0.66
CA LYS A 38 1.99 9.75 0.50
C LYS A 38 3.37 9.32 0.01
N TRP A 39 3.97 10.03 -0.94
CA TRP A 39 5.35 9.72 -1.36
C TRP A 39 6.36 9.88 -0.22
N THR A 40 6.19 10.91 0.61
CA THR A 40 7.00 11.09 1.83
C THR A 40 6.82 9.90 2.78
N LEU A 41 5.58 9.45 3.01
CA LEU A 41 5.29 8.24 3.80
C LEU A 41 6.00 7.00 3.23
N GLN A 42 5.88 6.76 1.92
CA GLN A 42 6.53 5.63 1.26
C GLN A 42 8.06 5.67 1.42
N HIS A 43 8.65 6.87 1.32
CA HIS A 43 10.10 7.04 1.46
C HIS A 43 10.57 6.75 2.89
N ILE A 44 9.84 7.23 3.91
CA ILE A 44 10.13 6.94 5.33
C ILE A 44 10.13 5.43 5.58
N VAL A 45 9.12 4.71 5.08
CA VAL A 45 8.97 3.26 5.25
C VAL A 45 10.07 2.48 4.53
N ARG A 46 10.39 2.87 3.29
CA ARG A 46 11.43 2.19 2.51
C ARG A 46 12.83 2.38 3.10
N ASN A 47 13.10 3.55 3.69
CA ASN A 47 14.38 3.84 4.32
C ASN A 47 14.61 2.98 5.58
N ASN A 48 13.57 2.77 6.40
CA ASN A 48 13.65 1.85 7.55
C ASN A 48 12.43 0.93 7.61
N ARG A 49 12.55 -0.23 6.97
CA ARG A 49 11.48 -1.25 6.91
C ARG A 49 11.14 -1.90 8.26
N PHE A 50 12.00 -1.73 9.28
CA PHE A 50 11.80 -2.30 10.61
C PHE A 50 11.31 -1.26 11.63
N ALA A 51 11.06 -0.02 11.20
CA ALA A 51 10.53 1.03 12.07
C ALA A 51 9.15 0.63 12.62
N SER A 52 8.90 1.01 13.89
CA SER A 52 7.57 0.84 14.47
C SER A 52 6.57 1.80 13.83
N LEU A 53 5.27 1.50 13.92
CA LEU A 53 4.23 2.40 13.41
C LEU A 53 4.31 3.79 14.05
N SER A 54 4.61 3.86 15.36
CA SER A 54 4.80 5.11 16.09
C SER A 54 6.01 5.91 15.58
N ASP A 55 7.11 5.24 15.23
CA ASP A 55 8.28 5.94 14.69
C ASP A 55 7.98 6.50 13.29
N ILE A 56 7.27 5.73 12.46
CA ILE A 56 6.84 6.16 11.13
C ILE A 56 5.91 7.38 11.27
N THR A 57 4.94 7.33 12.18
CA THR A 57 4.00 8.43 12.39
C THR A 57 4.70 9.68 12.89
N SER A 58 5.58 9.57 13.88
CA SER A 58 6.33 10.70 14.42
C SER A 58 7.21 11.35 13.35
N ARG A 59 7.92 10.55 12.54
CA ARG A 59 8.72 11.07 11.42
C ARG A 59 7.88 11.77 10.38
N LEU A 60 6.71 11.22 10.06
CA LEU A 60 5.81 11.82 9.09
C LEU A 60 5.24 13.15 9.60
N ILE A 61 4.78 13.18 10.85
CA ILE A 61 4.31 14.40 11.53
C ILE A 61 5.40 15.48 11.49
N SER A 62 6.63 15.15 11.86
CA SER A 62 7.76 16.08 11.79
C SER A 62 8.08 16.55 10.38
N SER A 63 7.86 15.71 9.36
CA SER A 63 8.16 16.07 7.96
C SER A 63 7.08 16.93 7.29
N LEU A 64 5.83 16.79 7.72
CA LEU A 64 4.67 17.45 7.10
C LEU A 64 4.10 18.58 7.95
N ASP A 65 4.57 18.74 9.18
CA ASP A 65 4.01 19.68 10.18
C ASP A 65 2.48 19.51 10.34
N THR A 66 2.03 18.25 10.41
CA THR A 66 0.62 17.88 10.51
C THR A 66 0.38 16.95 11.68
N THR A 67 -0.81 16.97 12.27
CA THR A 67 -1.20 16.05 13.33
C THR A 67 -1.95 14.85 12.75
N LEU A 68 -1.42 13.65 12.98
CA LEU A 68 -2.05 12.41 12.53
C LEU A 68 -2.04 11.36 13.64
N HIS A 69 -3.13 10.60 13.70
CA HIS A 69 -3.21 9.44 14.57
C HIS A 69 -2.59 8.20 13.89
N ASN A 70 -2.01 7.30 14.69
CA ASN A 70 -1.38 6.05 14.20
C ASN A 70 -2.31 5.23 13.31
N ASN A 71 -3.60 5.17 13.64
CA ASN A 71 -4.58 4.42 12.86
C ASN A 71 -4.79 5.02 11.46
N THR A 72 -4.70 6.35 11.32
CA THR A 72 -4.81 7.04 10.04
C THR A 72 -3.61 6.69 9.17
N VAL A 73 -2.39 6.75 9.72
CA VAL A 73 -1.18 6.35 8.99
C VAL A 73 -1.23 4.88 8.61
N ARG A 74 -1.71 3.99 9.48
CA ARG A 74 -1.91 2.56 9.16
C ARG A 74 -2.82 2.36 7.94
N LYS A 75 -3.95 3.08 7.85
CA LYS A 75 -4.84 3.01 6.69
C LYS A 75 -4.14 3.46 5.41
N TYR A 76 -3.40 4.56 5.47
CA TYR A 76 -2.62 5.01 4.32
C TYR A 76 -1.53 4.02 3.91
N LEU A 77 -0.84 3.39 4.87
CA LEU A 77 0.12 2.34 4.56
C LEU A 77 -0.54 1.17 3.82
N TYR A 78 -1.72 0.74 4.27
CA TYR A 78 -2.46 -0.33 3.62
C TYR A 78 -2.93 0.05 2.21
N ASP A 79 -3.45 1.27 2.04
CA ASP A 79 -3.84 1.83 0.72
C ASP A 79 -2.65 1.87 -0.25
N GLU A 80 -1.43 2.04 0.26
CA GLU A 80 -0.17 2.06 -0.51
C GLU A 80 0.54 0.68 -0.54
N GLU A 81 -0.19 -0.39 -0.23
CA GLU A 81 0.27 -1.79 -0.26
C GLU A 81 1.41 -2.14 0.72
N PHE A 82 1.59 -1.35 1.77
CA PHE A 82 2.51 -1.67 2.86
C PHE A 82 1.82 -2.45 3.98
N GLY A 83 2.40 -3.61 4.29
CA GLY A 83 1.99 -4.46 5.41
C GLY A 83 3.13 -4.68 6.41
N SER A 84 2.76 -5.15 7.61
CA SER A 84 3.73 -5.65 8.58
C SER A 84 3.98 -7.14 8.32
N TYR A 85 5.23 -7.50 8.01
CA TYR A 85 5.63 -8.87 7.73
C TYR A 85 6.84 -9.26 8.55
N VAL A 86 6.88 -10.52 8.99
CA VAL A 86 8.04 -11.08 9.67
C VAL A 86 9.01 -11.65 8.63
N ALA A 87 10.24 -11.17 8.62
CA ALA A 87 11.28 -11.70 7.77
C ALA A 87 11.56 -13.18 8.11
N ARG A 88 11.69 -14.04 7.08
CA ARG A 88 12.06 -15.45 7.28
C ARG A 88 13.45 -15.55 7.90
N LYS A 89 13.60 -16.39 8.92
CA LYS A 89 14.90 -16.71 9.52
C LYS A 89 15.80 -17.35 8.45
N LYS A 90 17.00 -16.80 8.27
CA LYS A 90 18.02 -17.32 7.35
C LYS A 90 19.31 -17.58 8.13
N PRO A 91 20.06 -18.64 7.81
CA PRO A 91 21.37 -18.84 8.42
C PRO A 91 22.30 -17.70 8.03
N LEU A 92 23.13 -17.27 8.99
CA LEU A 92 24.19 -16.30 8.73
C LEU A 92 25.28 -16.97 7.89
N LEU A 93 25.51 -16.47 6.69
CA LEU A 93 26.53 -16.99 5.78
C LEU A 93 27.78 -16.13 5.85
N THR A 94 28.94 -16.77 5.96
CA THR A 94 30.23 -16.10 5.79
C THR A 94 30.42 -15.68 4.34
N GLN A 95 31.29 -14.69 4.09
CA GLN A 95 31.55 -14.21 2.73
C GLN A 95 32.03 -15.33 1.79
N LYS A 96 32.85 -16.27 2.30
CA LYS A 96 33.30 -17.44 1.54
C LYS A 96 32.12 -18.33 1.13
N GLN A 97 31.25 -18.68 2.08
CA GLN A 97 30.07 -19.50 1.81
C GLN A 97 29.12 -18.84 0.78
N GLN A 98 28.96 -17.53 0.82
CA GLN A 98 28.15 -16.80 -0.15
C GLN A 98 28.73 -16.92 -1.57
N LYS A 99 30.05 -16.74 -1.72
CA LYS A 99 30.76 -16.90 -3.01
C LYS A 99 30.66 -18.33 -3.54
N ASP A 100 30.90 -19.32 -2.69
CA ASP A 100 30.85 -20.73 -3.08
C ASP A 100 29.45 -21.15 -3.53
N ARG A 101 28.41 -20.73 -2.78
CA ARG A 101 27.00 -20.98 -3.16
C ARG A 101 26.64 -20.31 -4.48
N LEU A 102 27.06 -19.07 -4.69
CA LEU A 102 26.80 -18.34 -5.93
C LEU A 102 27.50 -19.00 -7.12
N LYS A 103 28.77 -19.38 -6.96
CA LYS A 103 29.55 -20.10 -7.99
C LYS A 103 28.86 -21.41 -8.36
N TRP A 104 28.53 -22.21 -7.34
CA TRP A 104 27.84 -23.48 -7.54
C TRP A 104 26.48 -23.28 -8.25
N SER A 105 25.66 -22.30 -7.83
CA SER A 105 24.37 -22.05 -8.48
C SER A 105 24.52 -21.62 -9.95
N ARG A 106 25.56 -20.84 -10.28
CA ARG A 106 25.82 -20.41 -11.67
C ARG A 106 26.26 -21.57 -12.56
N GLU A 107 27.18 -22.40 -12.08
CA GLU A 107 27.67 -23.58 -12.81
C GLU A 107 26.54 -24.57 -13.13
N LYS A 108 25.56 -24.70 -12.24
CA LYS A 108 24.43 -25.63 -12.34
C LYS A 108 23.14 -24.96 -12.85
N ARG A 109 23.24 -23.75 -13.42
CA ARG A 109 22.06 -22.98 -13.85
C ARG A 109 21.21 -23.71 -14.90
N ASN A 110 21.86 -24.47 -15.77
CA ASN A 110 21.20 -25.18 -16.88
C ASN A 110 20.88 -26.64 -16.54
N TRP A 111 21.05 -27.05 -15.28
CA TRP A 111 20.73 -28.41 -14.87
C TRP A 111 19.22 -28.64 -14.89
N GLY A 112 18.83 -29.77 -15.50
CA GLY A 112 17.44 -30.23 -15.59
C GLY A 112 17.29 -31.61 -14.93
N ASP A 113 17.53 -32.67 -15.70
CA ASP A 113 17.45 -34.05 -15.17
C ASP A 113 18.61 -34.40 -14.23
N GLU A 114 19.70 -33.64 -14.28
CA GLU A 114 20.88 -33.83 -13.42
C GLU A 114 20.57 -33.60 -11.94
N TRP A 115 19.52 -32.82 -11.62
CA TRP A 115 19.05 -32.60 -10.25
C TRP A 115 18.62 -33.90 -9.55
N LYS A 116 18.16 -34.89 -10.30
CA LYS A 116 17.72 -36.19 -9.78
C LYS A 116 18.85 -37.01 -9.16
N LYS A 117 20.13 -36.68 -9.46
CA LYS A 117 21.30 -37.43 -8.99
C LYS A 117 21.85 -36.94 -7.65
N ILE A 118 21.31 -35.85 -7.11
CA ILE A 118 21.83 -35.18 -5.90
C ILE A 118 20.99 -35.53 -4.66
N ILE A 119 19.81 -36.13 -4.85
CA ILE A 119 18.92 -36.63 -3.78
C ILE A 119 19.38 -38.02 -3.37
#